data_AF-A0A1T4M128-F1
#
_entry.id   AF-A0A1T4M128-F1
#
_cell.length_a   1.000
_cell.length_b   1.000
_cell.length_c   1.000
_cell.angle_alpha   90.00
_cell.angle_beta   90.00
_cell.angle_gamma   90.00
#
_symmetry.space_group_name_H-M   'P 1'
#
loop_
_entity.id
_entity.type
_entity.pdbx_description
1 polymer ?
#
loop_
_entity_poly.entity_id
_entity_poly.type
_entity_poly.pdbx_seq_one_letter_code
_entity_poly.pdbx_strand_id
1 'polypeptide(L)'
;MKEKKTKEIPKNKKKLKEVKKSTTKKKKVAANKKELKELSEIMKKIPKDKINEAKMLEKELIFIINQLSIVKKYIVYNGTVEEFKQGKQSFLRESPYYKSYLGYMKTYDTIYKNLISLTKTVVTNDGDPFDDFVTNRDD
;
A
#
# COMPACT_ATOMS: atom_id res chain seq x y z
N MET A 1 0.82 -24.21 45.24
CA MET A 1 0.77 -24.19 43.76
C MET A 1 1.88 -23.28 43.25
N LYS A 2 2.75 -23.77 42.36
CA LYS A 2 3.91 -23.01 41.86
C LYS A 2 3.46 -22.08 40.73
N GLU A 3 3.45 -20.77 40.98
CA GLU A 3 3.24 -19.74 39.95
C GLU A 3 4.36 -19.84 38.90
N LYS A 4 3.98 -20.19 37.67
CA LYS A 4 4.89 -20.14 36.52
C LYS A 4 5.14 -18.67 36.20
N LYS A 5 6.35 -18.19 36.53
CA LYS A 5 6.90 -16.91 36.05
C LYS A 5 6.81 -16.86 34.53
N THR A 6 5.84 -16.14 33.98
CA THR A 6 5.83 -15.71 32.59
C THR A 6 7.00 -14.76 32.41
N LYS A 7 7.96 -15.20 31.58
CA LYS A 7 9.16 -14.44 31.23
C LYS A 7 8.75 -13.08 30.66
N GLU A 8 9.02 -12.01 31.40
CA GLU A 8 8.93 -10.65 30.89
C GLU A 8 9.86 -10.51 29.68
N ILE A 9 9.28 -10.26 28.51
CA ILE A 9 10.06 -9.89 27.32
C ILE A 9 10.49 -8.43 27.55
N PRO A 10 11.79 -8.13 27.70
CA PRO A 10 12.23 -6.81 28.13
C PRO A 10 11.93 -5.77 27.03
N LYS A 11 11.08 -4.80 27.37
CA LYS A 11 10.80 -3.60 26.56
C LYS A 11 12.08 -2.79 26.40
N ASN A 12 12.82 -3.06 25.32
CA ASN A 12 14.10 -2.41 25.08
C ASN A 12 13.91 -0.99 24.52
N LYS A 13 13.86 0.00 25.42
CA LYS A 13 13.85 1.44 25.10
C LYS A 13 15.05 1.89 24.24
N LYS A 14 16.14 1.11 24.13
CA LYS A 14 17.24 1.38 23.17
C LYS A 14 16.83 1.12 21.72
N LYS A 15 15.92 0.18 21.44
CA LYS A 15 15.56 -0.23 20.06
C LYS A 15 14.67 0.77 19.33
N LEU A 16 13.91 1.60 20.05
CA LEU A 16 13.16 2.72 19.46
C LEU A 16 14.09 3.85 18.97
N LYS A 17 15.27 4.01 19.59
CA LYS A 17 16.30 4.98 19.14
C LYS A 17 16.99 4.54 17.84
N GLU A 18 17.10 3.23 17.57
CA GLU A 18 17.65 2.72 16.30
C GLU A 18 16.66 2.86 15.13
N VAL A 19 15.36 2.68 15.37
CA VAL A 19 14.33 2.99 14.35
C VAL A 19 14.34 4.47 13.99
N LYS A 20 14.52 5.36 14.97
CA LYS A 20 14.70 6.81 14.77
C LYS A 20 16.00 7.19 14.04
N LYS A 21 17.01 6.31 14.01
CA LYS A 21 18.26 6.52 13.23
C LYS A 21 18.11 6.09 11.76
N SER A 22 17.08 5.28 11.44
CA SER A 22 16.76 4.81 10.09
C SER A 22 15.86 5.74 9.26
N THR A 23 15.39 6.83 9.85
CA THR A 23 14.44 7.78 9.25
C THR A 23 15.07 8.88 8.40
N THR A 24 16.38 8.85 8.14
CA THR A 24 17.05 9.78 7.24
C THR A 24 16.48 9.65 5.83
N LYS A 25 15.97 10.76 5.26
CA LYS A 25 15.29 10.82 3.94
C LYS A 25 16.01 10.05 2.82
N LYS A 26 17.36 10.01 2.82
CA LYS A 26 18.18 9.27 1.82
C LYS A 26 18.03 7.74 1.84
N LYS A 27 17.81 7.10 3.00
CA LYS A 27 17.72 5.62 3.10
C LYS A 27 16.35 5.06 2.71
N LYS A 28 15.28 5.87 2.82
CA LYS A 28 13.91 5.48 2.47
C LYS A 28 13.74 5.26 0.96
N VAL A 29 14.33 6.14 0.15
CA VAL A 29 14.22 6.11 -1.32
C VAL A 29 14.96 4.89 -1.92
N ALA A 30 16.07 4.46 -1.32
CA ALA A 30 16.85 3.32 -1.82
C ALA A 30 16.11 1.97 -1.70
N ALA A 31 15.23 1.82 -0.69
CA ALA A 31 14.55 0.56 -0.41
C ALA A 31 13.47 0.21 -1.44
N ASN A 32 12.93 1.21 -2.14
CA ASN A 32 11.78 1.05 -3.04
C ASN A 32 12.16 1.31 -4.52
N LYS A 33 13.45 1.18 -4.86
CA LYS A 33 13.97 1.54 -6.19
C LYS A 33 13.35 0.70 -7.30
N LYS A 34 12.97 -0.55 -7.02
CA LYS A 34 12.37 -1.45 -8.00
C LYS A 34 10.93 -1.01 -8.31
N GLU A 35 10.15 -0.77 -7.28
CA GLU A 35 8.77 -0.33 -7.35
C GLU A 35 8.65 1.03 -8.06
N LEU A 36 9.58 1.96 -7.78
CA LEU A 36 9.64 3.25 -8.48
C LEU A 36 9.99 3.11 -9.97
N LYS A 37 10.86 2.17 -10.33
CA LYS A 37 11.17 1.89 -11.74
C LYS A 37 9.95 1.33 -12.46
N GLU A 38 9.27 0.34 -11.87
CA GLU A 38 8.06 -0.25 -12.43
C GLU A 38 6.98 0.81 -12.65
N LEU A 39 6.80 1.72 -11.69
CA LEU A 39 5.86 2.84 -11.79
C LEU A 39 6.20 3.75 -12.97
N SER A 40 7.48 4.09 -13.14
CA SER A 40 7.94 4.91 -14.27
C SER A 40 7.70 4.27 -15.64
N GLU A 41 7.77 2.93 -15.73
CA GLU A 41 7.46 2.20 -16.97
C GLU A 41 5.95 2.21 -17.27
N ILE A 42 5.09 2.14 -16.23
CA ILE A 42 3.65 2.27 -16.40
C ILE A 42 3.29 3.67 -16.89
N MET A 43 3.90 4.71 -16.31
CA MET A 43 3.65 6.11 -16.68
C MET A 43 3.93 6.40 -18.17
N LYS A 44 4.89 5.71 -18.79
CA LYS A 44 5.18 5.85 -20.23
C LYS A 44 4.07 5.31 -21.14
N LYS A 45 3.24 4.40 -20.64
CA LYS A 45 2.15 3.77 -21.39
C LYS A 45 0.82 4.53 -21.31
N ILE A 46 0.78 5.62 -20.53
CA ILE A 46 -0.44 6.38 -20.28
C ILE A 46 -0.65 7.39 -21.42
N PRO A 47 -1.87 7.46 -22.00
CA PRO A 47 -2.25 8.47 -22.99
C PRO A 47 -2.04 9.90 -22.49
N LYS A 48 -1.67 10.83 -23.40
CA LYS A 48 -1.27 12.21 -23.05
C LYS A 48 -2.36 12.99 -22.30
N ASP A 49 -3.61 12.78 -22.67
CA ASP A 49 -4.81 13.34 -22.07
C ASP A 49 -5.00 12.95 -20.60
N LYS A 50 -4.48 11.78 -20.18
CA LYS A 50 -4.62 11.25 -18.82
C LYS A 50 -3.38 11.44 -17.94
N ILE A 51 -2.33 12.08 -18.46
CA ILE A 51 -1.04 12.23 -17.74
C ILE A 51 -1.20 12.98 -16.41
N ASN A 52 -2.06 14.00 -16.35
CA ASN A 52 -2.21 14.80 -15.12
C ASN A 52 -2.82 13.98 -13.98
N GLU A 53 -3.87 13.22 -14.27
CA GLU A 53 -4.49 12.30 -13.32
C GLU A 53 -3.49 11.22 -12.89
N ALA A 54 -2.77 10.62 -13.84
CA ALA A 54 -1.75 9.62 -13.57
C ALA A 54 -0.64 10.14 -12.64
N LYS A 55 -0.18 11.39 -12.82
CA LYS A 55 0.82 12.01 -11.94
C LYS A 55 0.33 12.21 -10.51
N MET A 56 -0.97 12.45 -10.31
CA MET A 56 -1.54 12.53 -8.96
C MET A 56 -1.54 11.15 -8.31
N LEU A 57 -2.01 10.13 -9.04
CA LEU A 57 -2.00 8.74 -8.58
C LEU A 57 -0.58 8.23 -8.28
N GLU A 58 0.40 8.58 -9.12
CA GLU A 58 1.81 8.24 -8.93
C GLU A 58 2.35 8.79 -7.60
N LYS A 59 2.10 10.08 -7.31
CA LYS A 59 2.55 10.71 -6.05
C LYS A 59 1.97 10.01 -4.82
N GLU A 60 0.68 9.69 -4.85
CA GLU A 60 0.02 8.97 -3.76
C GLU A 60 0.56 7.54 -3.63
N LEU A 61 0.79 6.84 -4.75
CA LEU A 61 1.35 5.49 -4.74
C LEU A 61 2.75 5.48 -4.10
N ILE A 62 3.60 6.44 -4.46
CA ILE A 62 4.94 6.60 -3.87
C ILE A 62 4.85 6.85 -2.36
N PHE A 63 3.89 7.68 -1.92
CA PHE A 63 3.66 7.92 -0.50
C PHE A 63 3.27 6.62 0.22
N ILE A 64 2.30 5.87 -0.31
CA ILE A 64 1.83 4.61 0.29
C ILE A 64 2.93 3.55 0.33
N ILE A 65 3.72 3.39 -0.74
CA ILE A 65 4.87 2.48 -0.78
C ILE A 65 5.88 2.81 0.35
N ASN A 66 6.13 4.09 0.59
CA ASN A 66 6.99 4.52 1.69
C ASN A 66 6.39 4.20 3.07
N GLN A 67 5.07 4.40 3.25
CA GLN A 67 4.39 4.04 4.50
C GLN A 67 4.39 2.53 4.75
N LEU A 68 4.12 1.72 3.73
CA LEU A 68 4.18 0.26 3.80
C LEU A 68 5.57 -0.21 4.27
N SER A 69 6.66 0.37 3.74
CA SER A 69 8.03 0.05 4.16
C SER A 69 8.27 0.36 5.65
N ILE A 70 7.72 1.47 6.16
CA ILE A 70 7.85 1.86 7.57
C ILE A 70 7.09 0.90 8.45
N VAL A 71 5.81 0.66 8.15
CA VAL A 71 4.94 -0.17 8.98
C VAL A 71 5.37 -1.63 8.96
N LYS A 72 5.84 -2.14 7.82
CA LYS A 72 6.41 -3.49 7.70
C LYS A 72 7.60 -3.70 8.64
N LYS A 73 8.47 -2.70 8.80
CA LYS A 73 9.58 -2.75 9.78
C LYS A 73 9.08 -2.84 11.22
N TYR A 74 8.04 -2.08 11.57
CA TYR A 74 7.43 -2.17 12.90
C TYR A 74 6.80 -3.53 13.15
N ILE A 75 6.09 -4.10 12.18
CA ILE A 75 5.47 -5.43 12.29
C ILE A 75 6.53 -6.52 12.43
N VAL A 76 7.59 -6.49 11.62
CA VAL A 76 8.70 -7.46 11.72
C VAL A 76 9.35 -7.42 13.10
N TYR A 77 9.44 -6.23 13.70
CA TYR A 77 10.12 -6.03 14.96
C TYR A 77 9.23 -6.28 16.21
N ASN A 78 7.94 -5.91 16.15
CA ASN A 78 7.01 -5.97 17.28
C ASN A 78 6.02 -7.14 17.20
N GLY A 79 5.88 -7.78 16.04
CA GLY A 79 4.80 -8.72 15.74
C GLY A 79 3.51 -8.03 15.30
N THR A 80 2.51 -8.84 14.97
CA THR A 80 1.17 -8.40 14.54
C THR A 80 0.20 -8.21 15.71
N VAL A 81 0.55 -8.74 16.88
CA VAL A 81 -0.23 -8.69 18.12
C VAL A 81 0.61 -8.02 19.19
N GLU A 82 0.00 -7.15 19.98
CA GLU A 82 0.66 -6.43 21.07
C GLU A 82 -0.12 -6.57 22.38
N GLU A 83 0.60 -6.54 23.50
CA GLU A 83 0.00 -6.47 24.83
C GLU A 83 -0.44 -5.03 25.10
N PHE A 84 -1.75 -4.82 25.24
CA PHE A 84 -2.34 -3.55 25.60
C PHE A 84 -2.62 -3.50 27.09
N LYS A 85 -2.07 -2.48 27.76
CA LYS A 85 -2.29 -2.22 29.18
C LYS A 85 -2.89 -0.83 29.38
N GLN A 86 -4.02 -0.78 30.07
CA GLN A 86 -4.67 0.46 30.48
C GLN A 86 -5.18 0.31 31.92
N GLY A 87 -4.55 1.02 32.86
CA GLY A 87 -4.81 0.83 34.28
C GLY A 87 -4.55 -0.61 34.72
N LYS A 88 -5.58 -1.26 35.29
CA LYS A 88 -5.53 -2.67 35.72
C LYS A 88 -5.82 -3.67 34.58
N GLN A 89 -6.34 -3.20 33.45
CA GLN A 89 -6.71 -4.06 32.33
C GLN A 89 -5.48 -4.38 31.47
N SER A 90 -5.32 -5.67 31.11
CA SER A 90 -4.26 -6.16 30.24
C SER A 90 -4.78 -7.26 29.34
N PHE A 91 -4.66 -7.11 28.02
CA PHE A 91 -5.03 -8.15 27.05
C PHE A 91 -4.20 -8.03 25.76
N LEU A 92 -4.17 -9.12 24.98
CA LEU A 92 -3.57 -9.13 23.66
C LEU A 92 -4.54 -8.55 22.65
N ARG A 93 -4.06 -7.61 21.84
CA ARG A 93 -4.83 -7.02 20.74
C ARG A 93 -4.03 -7.00 19.46
N GLU A 94 -4.72 -6.84 18.35
CA GLU A 94 -4.09 -6.53 17.07
C GLU A 94 -3.28 -5.23 17.18
N SER A 95 -2.05 -5.25 16.68
CA SER A 95 -1.21 -4.06 16.70
C SER A 95 -1.76 -2.99 15.73
N PRO A 96 -1.86 -1.71 16.15
CA PRO A 96 -2.25 -0.62 15.26
C PRO A 96 -1.39 -0.54 14.00
N TYR A 97 -0.12 -0.91 14.07
CA TYR A 97 0.75 -0.98 12.90
C TYR A 97 0.28 -2.03 11.91
N TYR A 98 -0.07 -3.23 12.37
CA TYR A 98 -0.59 -4.28 11.51
C TYR A 98 -1.92 -3.85 10.85
N LYS A 99 -2.81 -3.23 11.61
CA LYS A 99 -4.05 -2.65 11.09
C LYS A 99 -3.80 -1.60 10.00
N SER A 100 -2.86 -0.68 10.22
CA SER A 100 -2.49 0.32 9.21
C SER A 100 -1.87 -0.29 7.96
N TYR A 101 -1.06 -1.35 8.11
CA TYR A 101 -0.49 -2.08 6.95
C TYR A 101 -1.60 -2.67 6.06
N LEU A 102 -2.61 -3.30 6.66
CA LEU A 102 -3.76 -3.83 5.91
C LEU A 102 -4.52 -2.72 5.18
N GLY A 103 -4.73 -1.57 5.83
CA GLY A 103 -5.35 -0.40 5.23
C GLY A 103 -4.56 0.12 4.03
N TYR A 104 -3.26 0.36 4.22
CA TYR A 104 -2.38 0.84 3.15
C TYR A 104 -2.26 -0.14 1.99
N MET A 105 -2.28 -1.46 2.25
CA MET A 105 -2.25 -2.47 1.18
C MET A 105 -3.51 -2.40 0.31
N LYS A 106 -4.69 -2.23 0.92
CA LYS A 106 -5.95 -2.05 0.17
C LYS A 106 -5.92 -0.76 -0.65
N THR A 107 -5.51 0.35 -0.05
CA THR A 107 -5.38 1.63 -0.76
C THR A 107 -4.38 1.55 -1.91
N TYR A 108 -3.24 0.88 -1.69
CA TYR A 108 -2.25 0.63 -2.74
C TYR A 108 -2.86 -0.13 -3.92
N ASP A 109 -3.55 -1.23 -3.66
CA ASP A 109 -4.19 -2.06 -4.70
C ASP A 109 -5.21 -1.24 -5.50
N THR A 110 -6.05 -0.43 -4.84
CA THR A 110 -7.01 0.45 -5.51
C THR A 110 -6.34 1.48 -6.41
N ILE A 111 -5.36 2.24 -5.89
CA ILE A 111 -4.65 3.28 -6.66
C ILE A 111 -3.88 2.64 -7.83
N TYR A 112 -3.24 1.50 -7.59
CA TYR A 112 -2.48 0.78 -8.62
C TYR A 112 -3.38 0.27 -9.75
N LYS A 113 -4.54 -0.30 -9.43
CA LYS A 113 -5.55 -0.70 -10.43
C LYS A 113 -6.08 0.49 -11.22
N ASN A 114 -6.35 1.61 -10.56
CA ASN A 114 -6.75 2.85 -11.22
C ASN A 114 -5.66 3.36 -12.17
N LEU A 115 -4.39 3.31 -11.76
CA LEU A 115 -3.29 3.70 -12.65
C LEU A 115 -3.19 2.77 -13.87
N ILE A 116 -3.36 1.46 -13.68
CA ILE A 116 -3.38 0.48 -14.78
C ILE A 116 -4.57 0.73 -15.71
N SER A 117 -5.76 1.06 -15.19
CA SER A 117 -6.92 1.31 -16.03
C SER A 117 -6.72 2.53 -16.95
N LEU A 118 -5.92 3.52 -16.55
CA LEU A 118 -5.55 4.65 -17.41
C LEU A 118 -4.67 4.26 -18.61
N THR A 119 -3.98 3.11 -18.56
CA THR A 119 -3.17 2.62 -19.71
C THR A 119 -4.01 1.99 -20.81
N LYS A 120 -5.25 1.58 -20.53
CA LYS A 120 -6.15 1.04 -21.53
C LYS A 120 -6.63 2.20 -22.42
N THR A 121 -6.24 2.17 -23.69
CA THR A 121 -6.89 2.98 -24.71
C THR A 121 -8.34 2.53 -24.82
N VAL A 122 -9.27 3.47 -24.74
CA VAL A 122 -10.68 3.18 -25.00
C VAL A 122 -10.73 2.63 -26.42
N VAL A 123 -10.96 1.33 -26.56
CA VAL A 123 -11.36 0.77 -27.84
C VAL A 123 -12.78 1.29 -28.01
N THR A 124 -12.96 2.35 -28.80
CA THR A 124 -14.28 2.69 -29.30
C THR A 124 -14.63 1.54 -30.23
N ASN A 125 -15.35 0.55 -29.71
CA ASN A 125 -16.09 -0.36 -30.57
C ASN A 125 -17.28 0.47 -31.05
N ASP A 126 -17.03 1.26 -32.10
CA ASP A 126 -18.02 2.03 -32.84
C ASP A 126 -18.88 1.05 -33.64
N GLY A 127 -19.80 0.40 -32.93
CA GLY A 127 -20.81 -0.50 -33.48
C GLY A 127 -21.78 -0.84 -32.37
N ASP A 128 -22.81 0.00 -32.22
CA ASP A 128 -23.96 -0.32 -31.38
C ASP A 128 -24.57 -1.63 -31.92
N PRO A 129 -24.79 -2.67 -31.11
CA PRO A 129 -25.49 -3.89 -31.55
C PRO A 129 -26.85 -3.60 -32.20
N PHE A 130 -27.43 -2.42 -31.92
CA PHE A 130 -28.62 -1.94 -32.60
C PHE A 130 -28.39 -1.50 -34.05
N ASP A 131 -27.24 -0.93 -34.41
CA ASP A 131 -26.91 -0.53 -35.79
C ASP A 131 -26.79 -1.75 -36.71
N ASP A 132 -26.19 -2.85 -36.24
CA ASP A 132 -26.13 -4.13 -36.97
C ASP A 132 -27.53 -4.77 -37.12
N PHE A 133 -28.44 -4.54 -36.18
CA PHE A 133 -29.80 -5.07 -36.24
C PHE A 133 -30.69 -4.34 -37.24
N VAL A 134 -30.52 -3.01 -37.36
CA VAL A 134 -31.33 -2.19 -38.27
C VAL A 134 -30.84 -2.31 -39.71
N THR A 135 -29.53 -2.46 -39.93
CA THR A 135 -28.93 -2.50 -41.27
C THR A 135 -29.08 -3.84 -41.99
N ASN A 136 -29.33 -4.94 -41.27
CA ASN A 136 -29.51 -6.29 -41.84
C ASN A 136 -30.98 -6.71 -41.98
N ARG A 137 -31.94 -5.77 -41.95
CA ARG A 137 -33.39 -6.07 -41.97
C ARG A 137 -34.06 -5.94 -43.34
N ASP A 138 -33.30 -5.63 -44.38
CA ASP A 138 -33.77 -5.55 -45.76
C ASP A 138 -33.42 -6.85 -46.51
N ASP A 139 -34.26 -7.88 -46.33
CA ASP A 139 -34.53 -8.99 -47.26
C ASP A 139 -36.00 -9.44 -47.08
#